data_AF-A0A2Z5BN48-F1
#
_entry.id   AF-A0A2Z5BN48-F1
#
_cell.length_a   1.000
_cell.length_b   1.000
_cell.length_c   1.000
_cell.angle_alpha   90.00
_cell.angle_beta   90.00
_cell.angle_gamma   90.00
#
_symmetry.space_group_name_H-M   'P 1'
#
loop_
_entity.id
_entity.type
_entity.pdbx_description
1 polymer ?
#
loop_
_entity_poly.entity_id
_entity_poly.type
_entity_poly.pdbx_seq_one_letter_code
_entity_poly.pdbx_strand_id
1 'polypeptide(L)' 'MSNSIDDPGHGHSPAAWTAVVIMLLAVTLGTVFYWFDMPALVWASAGLLVVGALVGWGMAKAGYGAKGPKYAPKQH' A
#
# COMPACT_ATOMS: atom_id res chain seq x y z
N MET A 1 -13.40 5.43 -27.87
CA MET A 1 -12.51 6.14 -26.94
C MET A 1 -12.07 5.11 -25.91
N SER A 2 -10.81 4.68 -25.93
CA SER A 2 -10.26 3.85 -24.86
C SER A 2 -10.10 4.74 -23.62
N ASN A 3 -10.85 4.49 -22.56
CA ASN A 3 -10.65 5.18 -21.29
C ASN A 3 -9.27 4.80 -20.77
N SER A 4 -8.36 5.77 -20.64
CA SER A 4 -7.00 5.51 -20.11
C SER A 4 -7.02 5.01 -18.65
N ILE A 5 -8.13 5.21 -17.93
CA ILE A 5 -8.38 4.69 -16.58
C ILE A 5 -8.49 3.15 -16.56
N ASP A 6 -8.92 2.53 -17.66
CA ASP A 6 -9.17 1.08 -17.73
C ASP A 6 -7.92 0.28 -18.16
N ASP A 7 -6.75 0.92 -18.29
CA ASP A 7 -5.50 0.22 -18.56
C ASP A 7 -5.10 -0.61 -17.32
N PRO A 8 -5.03 -1.97 -17.42
CA PRO A 8 -4.74 -2.90 -16.32
C PRO A 8 -3.46 -2.62 -15.51
N GLY A 9 -2.62 -1.68 -15.98
CA GLY A 9 -1.42 -1.22 -15.29
C GLY A 9 -1.60 -0.06 -14.29
N HIS A 10 -2.77 0.58 -14.20
CA HIS A 10 -3.00 1.62 -13.18
C HIS A 10 -3.09 0.96 -11.80
N GLY A 11 -2.68 1.67 -10.74
CA GLY A 11 -2.46 1.15 -9.37
C GLY A 11 -3.68 0.58 -8.62
N HIS A 12 -4.66 0.02 -9.32
CA HIS A 12 -5.89 -0.60 -8.80
C HIS A 12 -5.71 -2.05 -8.34
N SER A 13 -4.48 -2.56 -8.28
CA SER A 13 -4.23 -3.92 -7.76
C SER A 13 -4.42 -4.03 -6.25
N PRO A 14 -4.88 -5.18 -5.72
CA PRO A 14 -4.97 -5.43 -4.28
C PRO A 14 -3.64 -5.21 -3.57
N ALA A 15 -2.53 -5.62 -4.18
CA ALA A 15 -1.20 -5.43 -3.60
C ALA A 15 -0.87 -3.95 -3.35
N ALA A 16 -1.20 -3.09 -4.32
CA ALA A 16 -0.96 -1.65 -4.22
C ALA A 16 -1.84 -1.02 -3.14
N TRP A 17 -3.14 -1.33 -3.13
CA TRP A 17 -4.07 -0.72 -2.18
C TRP A 17 -3.76 -1.13 -0.74
N THR A 18 -3.46 -2.40 -0.48
CA THR A 18 -3.08 -2.85 0.87
C THR A 18 -1.80 -2.16 1.34
N ALA A 19 -0.78 -2.03 0.49
CA ALA A 19 0.45 -1.31 0.84
C ALA A 19 0.15 0.15 1.20
N VAL A 20 -0.64 0.84 0.37
CA VAL A 20 -1.02 2.24 0.58
C VAL A 20 -1.78 2.42 1.90
N VAL A 21 -2.77 1.56 2.20
CA VAL A 21 -3.53 1.65 3.45
C VAL A 21 -2.62 1.49 4.67
N ILE A 22 -1.71 0.52 4.66
CA ILE A 22 -0.75 0.33 5.76
C ILE A 22 0.14 1.56 5.92
N MET A 23 0.66 2.12 4.82
CA MET A 23 1.50 3.31 4.85
C MET A 23 0.75 4.55 5.34
N LEU A 24 -0.51 4.75 4.92
CA LEU A 24 -1.34 5.84 5.41
C LEU A 24 -1.60 5.74 6.92
N LEU A 25 -1.87 4.54 7.42
CA LEU A 25 -2.00 4.29 8.87
C LEU A 25 -0.68 4.60 9.59
N ALA A 26 0.45 4.17 9.05
CA ALA A 26 1.76 4.41 9.63
C ALA A 26 2.07 5.91 9.76
N VAL A 27 1.84 6.69 8.70
CA VAL A 27 2.07 8.15 8.70
C VAL A 27 1.09 8.85 9.65
N THR A 28 -0.18 8.45 9.64
CA THR A 28 -1.21 9.01 10.53
C THR A 28 -0.83 8.79 11.99
N LEU A 29 -0.48 7.56 12.37
CA LEU A 29 -0.03 7.22 13.71
C LEU A 29 1.27 7.95 14.07
N GLY A 30 2.24 8.01 13.17
CA GLY A 30 3.49 8.71 13.39
C GLY A 30 3.28 10.19 13.69
N THR A 31 2.34 10.84 12.99
CA THR A 31 1.97 12.24 13.22
C THR A 31 1.32 12.43 14.58
N VAL A 32 0.38 11.55 14.95
CA VAL A 32 -0.30 11.58 16.26
C VAL A 32 0.71 11.36 17.39
N PHE A 33 1.62 10.40 17.28
CA PHE A 33 2.63 10.13 18.32
C PHE A 33 3.70 11.21 18.43
N TYR A 34 4.04 11.85 17.31
CA TYR A 34 4.92 13.01 17.31
C TYR A 34 4.27 14.18 18.06
N TRP A 35 2.97 14.42 17.85
CA TRP A 35 2.22 15.45 18.57
C TRP A 35 2.23 15.26 20.09
N PHE A 36 2.15 14.00 20.55
CA PHE A 36 2.18 13.65 21.98
C PHE A 36 3.60 13.50 22.56
N ASP A 37 4.66 13.84 21.82
CA ASP A 37 6.06 13.69 22.23
C ASP A 37 6.41 12.25 22.67
N MET A 38 5.94 11.26 21.91
CA MET A 38 6.17 9.83 22.16
C MET A 38 7.18 9.24 21.16
N PRO A 39 8.50 9.50 21.30
CA PRO A 39 9.50 9.20 20.27
C PRO A 39 9.60 7.69 19.95
N ALA A 40 9.44 6.82 20.95
CA ALA A 40 9.46 5.38 20.74
C ALA A 40 8.36 4.90 19.79
N LEU A 41 7.15 5.49 19.89
CA LEU A 41 6.04 5.13 19.03
C LEU A 41 6.16 5.75 17.64
N VAL A 42 6.81 6.91 17.51
CA VAL A 42 7.16 7.48 16.19
C VAL A 42 8.08 6.52 15.41
N TRP A 43 9.11 5.98 16.07
CA TRP A 43 9.97 4.97 15.45
C TRP A 43 9.24 3.66 15.15
N ALA A 44 8.29 3.25 16.00
CA ALA A 44 7.43 2.10 15.71
C ALA A 44 6.56 2.34 14.46
N SER A 45 6.01 3.54 14.28
CA SER A 45 5.29 3.94 13.08
C SER A 45 6.18 3.97 11.84
N ALA A 46 7.43 4.44 11.95
CA ALA A 46 8.40 4.34 10.85
C ALA A 46 8.68 2.87 10.47
N GLY A 47 8.80 1.98 11.46
CA GLY A 47 8.89 0.54 11.24
C GLY A 47 7.66 -0.02 10.52
N LEU A 48 6.45 0.38 10.93
CA LEU A 48 5.20 -0.02 10.28
C LEU A 48 5.13 0.43 8.81
N LEU A 49 5.67 1.61 8.49
CA LEU A 49 5.75 2.10 7.11
C LEU A 49 6.61 1.18 6.24
N VAL A 50 7.75 0.74 6.76
CA VAL A 50 8.61 -0.26 6.09
C VAL A 50 7.88 -1.60 5.93
N VAL A 51 7.16 -2.05 6.95
CA VAL A 51 6.33 -3.27 6.87
C VAL A 51 5.28 -3.15 5.75
N GLY A 52 4.63 -1.99 5.59
CA GLY A 52 3.71 -1.74 4.49
C GLY A 52 4.34 -1.92 3.11
N ALA A 53 5.57 -1.43 2.93
CA ALA A 53 6.33 -1.62 1.69
C ALA A 53 6.65 -3.10 1.43
N LEU A 54 7.10 -3.82 2.47
CA LEU A 54 7.42 -5.24 2.38
C LEU A 54 6.19 -6.09 2.08
N VAL A 55 5.05 -5.77 2.68
CA VAL A 55 3.76 -6.42 2.41
C VAL A 55 3.34 -6.21 0.97
N GLY A 56 3.38 -4.97 0.46
CA GLY A 56 3.09 -4.66 -0.95
C GLY A 56 3.99 -5.43 -1.91
N TRP A 57 5.29 -5.45 -1.65
CA TRP A 57 6.26 -6.21 -2.44
C TRP A 57 6.00 -7.71 -2.41
N GLY A 58 5.73 -8.27 -1.23
CA GLY A 58 5.40 -9.69 -1.06
C GLY A 58 4.15 -10.10 -1.82
N MET A 59 3.09 -9.29 -1.74
CA MET A 59 1.85 -9.54 -2.49
C MET A 59 2.03 -9.40 -4.00
N ALA A 60 2.82 -8.44 -4.45
CA ALA A 60 3.17 -8.31 -5.86
C ALA A 60 3.86 -9.59 -6.37
N LYS A 61 4.81 -10.12 -5.59
CA LYS A 61 5.51 -11.38 -5.90
C LYS A 61 4.59 -12.61 -5.84
N ALA A 62 3.58 -12.60 -4.98
CA ALA A 62 2.53 -13.62 -4.93
C ALA A 62 1.52 -13.52 -6.09
N GLY A 63 1.65 -12.54 -6.98
CA GLY A 63 0.82 -12.39 -8.17
C GLY A 63 -0.44 -11.54 -7.98
N TYR A 64 -0.56 -10.83 -6.85
CA TYR A 64 -1.64 -9.85 -6.60
C TYR A 64 -1.31 -8.43 -7.05
N GLY A 65 -0.14 -8.23 -7.68
CA GLY A 65 0.22 -6.97 -8.30
C GLY A 65 -0.60 -6.70 -9.57
N ALA A 66 -0.55 -5.47 -10.09
CA ALA A 66 -1.32 -5.03 -11.26
C ALA A 66 -1.11 -5.91 -12.51
N LYS A 67 0.09 -6.48 -12.65
CA LYS A 67 0.45 -7.38 -13.75
C LYS A 67 0.54 -8.86 -13.32
N GLY A 68 0.00 -9.18 -12.15
CA GLY A 68 0.16 -10.49 -11.55
C GLY A 68 -0.86 -11.50 -12.09
N PRO A 69 -0.49 -12.79 -12.22
CA PRO A 69 -1.35 -13.83 -12.81
C PRO A 69 -2.60 -14.14 -11.98
N LYS A 70 -2.69 -13.64 -10.74
CA LYS A 70 -3.82 -13.87 -9.83
C LYS A 70 -4.80 -12.69 -9.78
N TYR A 71 -4.48 -11.56 -10.40
CA TYR A 71 -5.35 -10.40 -10.48
C TYR A 71 -5.77 -10.16 -11.93
N ALA A 72 -7.02 -10.47 -12.24
CA ALA A 72 -7.68 -10.02 -13.47
C ALA A 72 -8.57 -8.83 -13.11
N PRO A 73 -8.31 -7.61 -13.62
CA PRO A 73 -9.20 -6.49 -13.40
C PRO A 73 -10.58 -6.84 -13.97
N LYS A 74 -11.64 -6.69 -13.15
CA LYS A 74 -13.01 -6.81 -13.65
C LYS A 74 -13.27 -5.64 -14.59
N GLN A 75 -13.48 -5.92 -15.87
CA GLN A 75 -14.02 -4.95 -16.82
C GLN A 75 -15.47 -4.66 -16.39
N HIS A 76 -15.73 -3.40 -16.03
CA HIS A 76 -17.05 -2.88 -15.73
C HIS A 76 -17.52 -2.00 -16.89
#